data_AF-A0A8K0JVV8-F1
#
_entry.id   AF-A0A8K0JVV8-F1
#
_cell.length_a   1.000
_cell.length_b   1.000
_cell.length_c   1.000
_cell.angle_alpha   90.00
_cell.angle_beta   90.00
_cell.angle_gamma   90.00
#
_symmetry.space_group_name_H-M   'P 1'
#
loop_
_entity.id
_entity.type
_entity.pdbx_description
1 polymer ?
#
loop_
_entity_poly.entity_id
_entity_poly.type
_entity_poly.pdbx_seq_one_letter_code
_entity_poly.pdbx_strand_id
1 'polypeptide(L)'
;MEVFRDDARKILLLTPVPFEGELQCITCSIKPPIEPKSLFQWKVLKCRMLLFTEMRIIASPSAGFENEIWVVMSKNYYETGEIHSHLNRVGLTVEKRIQTTKSIYEACLRYTMIARIAPLWNQMASFLVCGRNFLLQREPLLAVALDVFMIGKEMSIAIWPHRIHMYGVPLQDLLEEKEEMINILPEIIVNEGRWVHVLPSLKKAQVLSVSKRIPKHCRFLSYKQLKRHWKNNVRALINL
;
A
#
# COMPACT_ATOMS: atom_id res chain seq x y z
N MET A 1 3.94 17.27 -9.89
CA MET A 1 3.24 16.09 -10.43
C MET A 1 2.05 16.61 -11.20
N GLU A 2 1.89 16.16 -12.43
CA GLU A 2 0.73 16.48 -13.25
C GLU A 2 -0.12 15.23 -13.46
N VAL A 3 -1.42 15.39 -13.32
CA VAL A 3 -2.39 14.32 -13.56
C VAL A 3 -3.23 14.75 -14.75
N PHE A 4 -3.03 14.06 -15.86
CA PHE A 4 -3.85 14.22 -17.04
C PHE A 4 -4.99 13.19 -16.92
N ARG A 5 -6.22 13.70 -16.89
CA ARG A 5 -7.38 12.83 -17.02
C ARG A 5 -7.51 12.53 -18.51
N ASP A 6 -7.41 11.27 -18.86
CA ASP A 6 -7.85 10.85 -20.18
C ASP A 6 -9.38 11.02 -20.15
N ASP A 7 -9.97 11.79 -21.06
CA ASP A 7 -11.44 11.97 -21.16
C ASP A 7 -12.20 10.67 -21.49
N ALA A 8 -11.50 9.54 -21.45
CA ALA A 8 -12.02 8.20 -21.57
C ALA A 8 -13.06 7.90 -20.48
N ARG A 9 -14.14 7.26 -20.95
CA ARG A 9 -15.31 6.83 -20.19
C ARG A 9 -14.89 6.02 -18.94
N LYS A 10 -15.50 6.33 -17.80
CA LYS A 10 -15.49 5.48 -16.60
C LYS A 10 -15.83 4.05 -17.00
N ILE A 11 -14.98 3.09 -16.64
CA ILE A 11 -15.31 1.67 -16.78
C ILE A 11 -16.00 1.27 -15.47
N LEU A 12 -17.22 0.76 -15.59
CA LEU A 12 -17.98 0.20 -14.48
C LEU A 12 -18.14 -1.29 -14.69
N LEU A 13 -17.58 -2.09 -13.80
CA LEU A 13 -17.78 -3.53 -13.75
C LEU A 13 -18.82 -3.82 -12.67
N LEU A 14 -19.90 -4.48 -13.06
CA LEU A 14 -20.94 -4.95 -12.17
C LEU A 14 -20.79 -6.46 -12.01
N THR A 15 -20.78 -6.92 -10.76
CA THR A 15 -20.78 -8.36 -10.47
C THR A 15 -21.72 -8.63 -9.31
N PRO A 16 -22.48 -9.74 -9.35
CA PRO A 16 -23.21 -10.20 -8.18
C PRO A 16 -22.20 -10.48 -7.07
N VAL A 17 -22.61 -10.18 -5.83
CA VAL A 17 -21.82 -10.54 -4.66
C VAL A 17 -22.35 -11.85 -4.13
N PRO A 18 -21.49 -12.75 -3.61
CA PRO A 18 -21.92 -13.93 -2.86
C PRO A 18 -22.48 -13.52 -1.48
N PHE A 19 -23.40 -12.55 -1.44
CA PHE A 19 -23.88 -11.91 -0.23
C PHE A 19 -25.32 -12.30 0.04
N GLU A 20 -25.49 -13.55 0.49
CA GLU A 20 -26.50 -13.88 1.50
C GLU A 20 -26.09 -15.19 2.19
N GLY A 21 -25.43 -15.08 3.34
CA GLY A 21 -25.18 -16.21 4.24
C GLY A 21 -24.06 -17.18 3.84
N GLU A 22 -23.38 -17.02 2.72
CA GLU A 22 -22.33 -17.98 2.28
C GLU A 22 -20.91 -17.62 2.71
N LEU A 23 -20.68 -16.38 3.14
CA LEU A 23 -19.36 -15.90 3.55
C LEU A 23 -19.19 -15.93 5.08
N GLN A 24 -17.96 -16.17 5.50
CA GLN A 24 -17.50 -16.07 6.88
C GLN A 24 -16.34 -15.08 6.95
N CYS A 25 -16.40 -14.16 7.92
CA CYS A 25 -15.28 -13.30 8.28
C CYS A 25 -14.71 -13.73 9.63
N ILE A 26 -13.39 -13.74 9.74
CA ILE A 26 -12.67 -13.92 10.99
C ILE A 26 -11.75 -12.74 11.24
N THR A 27 -11.54 -12.41 12.51
CA THR A 27 -10.49 -11.49 12.93
C THR A 27 -9.29 -12.31 13.38
N CYS A 28 -8.12 -12.00 12.84
CA CYS A 28 -6.87 -12.63 13.21
C CYS A 28 -5.97 -11.63 13.92
N SER A 29 -5.39 -12.00 15.05
CA SER A 29 -4.36 -11.22 15.72
C SER A 29 -2.97 -11.65 15.29
N ILE A 30 -2.02 -10.73 15.47
CA ILE A 30 -0.59 -10.98 15.29
C ILE A 30 0.03 -10.99 16.67
N LYS A 31 0.81 -12.03 16.99
CA LYS A 31 1.73 -11.99 18.12
C LYS A 31 2.96 -11.19 17.68
N PRO A 32 3.16 -9.93 18.12
CA PRO A 32 4.32 -9.17 17.72
C PRO A 32 5.59 -9.83 18.29
N PRO A 33 6.75 -9.70 17.62
CA PRO A 33 8.02 -10.00 18.25
C PRO A 33 8.24 -9.10 19.48
N ILE A 34 9.10 -9.52 20.40
CA ILE A 34 9.35 -8.89 21.72
C ILE A 34 9.60 -7.36 21.61
N GLU A 35 10.19 -6.89 20.50
CA GLU A 35 10.29 -5.45 20.18
C GLU A 35 9.93 -5.18 18.71
N PRO A 36 8.65 -4.87 18.40
CA PRO A 36 8.26 -4.55 17.04
C PRO A 36 8.66 -3.11 16.70
N LYS A 37 9.53 -2.93 15.69
CA LYS A 37 9.85 -1.58 15.14
C LYS A 37 8.62 -0.82 14.63
N SER A 38 7.56 -1.54 14.25
CA SER A 38 6.23 -1.00 13.92
C SER A 38 5.20 -2.15 13.83
N LEU A 39 4.17 -2.12 14.68
CA LEU A 39 3.06 -3.09 14.64
C LEU A 39 2.31 -3.05 13.31
N PHE A 40 2.07 -1.85 12.78
CA PHE A 40 1.43 -1.65 11.48
C PHE A 40 2.18 -2.35 10.33
N GLN A 41 3.51 -2.24 10.29
CA GLN A 41 4.31 -2.90 9.25
C GLN A 41 4.20 -4.42 9.31
N TRP A 42 4.24 -4.97 10.51
CA TRP A 42 4.06 -6.40 10.73
C TRP A 42 2.68 -6.86 10.28
N LYS A 43 1.64 -6.08 10.58
CA LYS A 43 0.28 -6.34 10.13
C LYS A 43 0.15 -6.36 8.61
N VAL A 44 0.70 -5.36 7.93
CA VAL A 44 0.73 -5.32 6.46
C VAL A 44 1.50 -6.52 5.90
N LEU A 45 2.66 -6.85 6.46
CA LEU A 45 3.48 -7.97 6.00
C LEU A 45 2.74 -9.30 6.14
N LYS A 46 2.17 -9.60 7.30
CA LYS A 46 1.46 -10.85 7.57
C LYS A 46 0.21 -10.99 6.71
N CYS A 47 -0.55 -9.92 6.54
CA CYS A 47 -1.72 -9.91 5.64
C CYS A 47 -1.31 -10.20 4.19
N ARG A 48 -0.22 -9.59 3.72
CA ARG A 48 0.30 -9.87 2.37
C ARG A 48 0.75 -11.32 2.22
N MET A 49 1.54 -11.84 3.16
CA MET A 49 1.97 -13.24 3.13
C MET A 49 0.75 -14.14 2.96
N LEU A 50 -0.27 -13.96 3.80
CA LEU A 50 -1.52 -14.70 3.75
C LEU A 50 -2.20 -14.64 2.36
N LEU A 51 -2.34 -13.46 1.77
CA LEU A 51 -2.96 -13.27 0.45
C LEU A 51 -2.20 -13.92 -0.71
N PHE A 52 -0.87 -13.95 -0.63
CA PHE A 52 -0.02 -14.55 -1.68
C PHE A 52 0.13 -16.06 -1.52
N THR A 53 -0.19 -16.61 -0.35
CA THR A 53 -0.10 -18.06 -0.09
C THR A 53 -1.45 -18.77 -0.04
N GLU A 54 -2.57 -18.04 0.00
CA GLU A 54 -3.93 -18.59 -0.06
C GLU A 54 -4.80 -17.77 -1.04
N MET A 55 -5.31 -18.44 -2.08
CA MET A 55 -6.08 -17.82 -3.16
C MET A 55 -7.58 -17.74 -2.85
N ARG A 56 -8.08 -18.59 -1.95
CA ARG A 56 -9.52 -18.75 -1.64
C ARG A 56 -10.05 -17.69 -0.68
N ILE A 57 -9.22 -16.73 -0.30
CA ILE A 57 -9.54 -15.69 0.68
C ILE A 57 -9.31 -14.28 0.12
N ILE A 58 -10.02 -13.34 0.71
CA ILE A 58 -9.69 -11.92 0.66
C ILE A 58 -9.39 -11.46 2.09
N ALA A 59 -8.51 -10.48 2.25
CA ALA A 59 -8.10 -9.99 3.56
C ALA A 59 -7.72 -8.52 3.51
N SER A 60 -7.78 -7.86 4.66
CA SER A 60 -7.25 -6.50 4.85
C SER A 60 -6.71 -6.35 6.27
N PRO A 61 -5.60 -5.60 6.46
CA PRO A 61 -5.29 -4.99 7.74
C PRO A 61 -6.50 -4.18 8.23
N SER A 62 -6.97 -4.40 9.45
CA SER A 62 -8.09 -3.61 9.97
C SER A 62 -7.67 -2.14 10.13
N ALA A 63 -8.58 -1.21 9.82
CA ALA A 63 -8.31 0.22 9.93
C ALA A 63 -8.33 0.72 11.39
N GLY A 64 -9.06 0.04 12.27
CA GLY A 64 -9.30 0.46 13.65
C GLY A 64 -8.41 -0.19 14.72
N PHE A 65 -7.75 -1.32 14.43
CA PHE A 65 -6.97 -2.05 15.42
C PHE A 65 -5.56 -2.34 14.93
N GLU A 66 -4.55 -2.01 15.74
CA GLU A 66 -3.15 -2.05 15.30
C GLU A 66 -2.65 -3.46 14.95
N ASN A 67 -3.24 -4.50 15.57
CA ASN A 67 -2.78 -5.88 15.49
C ASN A 67 -3.78 -6.84 14.84
N GLU A 68 -4.86 -6.35 14.22
CA GLU A 68 -5.90 -7.21 13.64
C GLU A 68 -5.92 -7.22 12.12
N ILE A 69 -6.15 -8.39 11.55
CA ILE A 69 -6.39 -8.61 10.13
C ILE A 69 -7.79 -9.20 9.98
N TRP A 70 -8.59 -8.65 9.08
CA TRP A 70 -9.84 -9.26 8.64
C TRP A 70 -9.56 -10.23 7.51
N VAL A 71 -10.13 -11.43 7.60
CA VAL A 71 -10.04 -12.46 6.57
C VAL A 71 -11.45 -12.92 6.25
N VAL A 72 -11.85 -12.78 4.99
CA VAL A 72 -13.15 -13.19 4.47
C VAL A 72 -12.97 -14.34 3.50
N MET A 73 -13.83 -15.34 3.62
CA MET A 73 -13.84 -16.54 2.80
C MET A 73 -15.23 -17.17 2.74
N SER A 74 -15.43 -18.20 1.91
CA SER A 74 -16.66 -18.99 1.94
C SER A 74 -16.76 -19.81 3.23
N LYS A 75 -17.98 -20.02 3.75
CA LYS A 75 -18.25 -20.90 4.89
C LYS A 75 -17.77 -22.32 4.66
N ASN A 76 -18.04 -22.88 3.48
CA ASN A 76 -17.60 -24.24 3.11
C ASN A 76 -16.08 -24.40 3.28
N TYR A 77 -15.29 -23.46 2.75
CA TYR A 77 -13.84 -23.48 2.93
C TYR A 77 -13.44 -23.31 4.41
N TYR A 78 -14.10 -22.42 5.13
CA TYR A 78 -13.81 -22.21 6.55
C TYR A 78 -14.04 -23.49 7.39
N GLU A 79 -15.10 -24.25 7.08
CA GLU A 79 -15.46 -25.50 7.75
C GLU A 79 -14.46 -26.64 7.50
N THR A 80 -13.69 -26.61 6.39
CA THR A 80 -12.62 -27.60 6.14
C THR A 80 -11.50 -27.57 7.18
N GLY A 81 -11.35 -26.47 7.93
CA GLY A 81 -10.26 -26.28 8.88
C GLY A 81 -8.91 -25.94 8.26
N GLU A 82 -8.73 -26.03 6.94
CA GLU A 82 -7.46 -25.77 6.26
C GLU A 82 -6.90 -24.37 6.54
N ILE A 83 -7.79 -23.38 6.61
CA ILE A 83 -7.43 -21.99 6.89
C ILE A 83 -6.75 -21.85 8.26
N HIS A 84 -7.15 -22.63 9.27
CA HIS A 84 -6.55 -22.56 10.60
C HIS A 84 -5.10 -23.01 10.59
N SER A 85 -4.80 -24.12 9.92
CA SER A 85 -3.42 -24.59 9.72
C SER A 85 -2.58 -23.58 8.94
N HIS A 86 -3.18 -22.92 7.96
CA HIS A 86 -2.50 -21.89 7.18
C HIS A 86 -2.18 -20.63 8.01
N LEU A 87 -3.14 -20.13 8.78
CA LEU A 87 -2.97 -19.00 9.70
C LEU A 87 -1.88 -19.26 10.72
N ASN A 88 -1.86 -20.46 11.32
CA ASN A 88 -0.83 -20.86 12.27
C ASN A 88 0.57 -20.85 11.63
N ARG A 89 0.71 -21.34 10.39
CA ARG A 89 1.98 -21.34 9.64
C ARG A 89 2.51 -19.93 9.39
N VAL A 90 1.61 -18.98 9.12
CA VAL A 90 1.99 -17.56 8.97
C VAL A 90 2.08 -16.83 10.31
N GLY A 91 1.87 -17.49 11.44
CA GLY A 91 1.97 -16.92 12.79
C GLY A 91 0.83 -15.95 13.14
N LEU A 92 -0.38 -16.25 12.66
CA LEU A 92 -1.62 -15.54 12.98
C LEU A 92 -2.49 -16.42 13.89
N THR A 93 -3.20 -15.79 14.82
CA THR A 93 -4.14 -16.47 15.72
C THR A 93 -5.55 -15.99 15.43
N VAL A 94 -6.52 -16.91 15.34
CA VAL A 94 -7.93 -16.54 15.17
C VAL A 94 -8.48 -16.07 16.51
N GLU A 95 -9.00 -14.85 16.55
CA GLU A 95 -9.59 -14.26 17.76
C GLU A 95 -11.08 -14.55 17.83
N LYS A 96 -11.83 -14.20 16.78
CA LYS A 96 -13.27 -14.39 16.74
C LYS A 96 -13.80 -14.49 15.31
N ARG A 97 -14.95 -15.15 15.19
CA ARG A 97 -15.81 -15.07 14.02
C ARG A 97 -16.67 -13.82 14.11
N ILE A 98 -16.77 -13.09 13.01
CA ILE A 98 -17.64 -11.92 12.92
C ILE A 98 -18.53 -12.03 11.68
N GLN A 99 -19.67 -11.35 11.73
CA GLN A 99 -20.52 -11.24 10.56
C GLN A 99 -19.80 -10.43 9.48
N THR A 100 -19.78 -10.95 8.26
CA THR A 100 -19.25 -10.24 7.09
C THR A 100 -20.18 -9.08 6.77
N THR A 101 -19.80 -7.86 7.11
CA THR A 101 -20.51 -6.65 6.70
C THR A 101 -20.05 -6.21 5.31
N LYS A 102 -20.86 -5.38 4.62
CA LYS A 102 -20.49 -4.82 3.32
C LYS A 102 -19.16 -4.07 3.38
N SER A 103 -18.98 -3.24 4.41
CA SER A 103 -17.75 -2.46 4.60
C SER A 103 -16.51 -3.35 4.81
N ILE A 104 -16.62 -4.45 5.55
CA ILE A 104 -15.51 -5.41 5.73
C ILE A 104 -15.16 -6.06 4.39
N TYR A 105 -16.18 -6.50 3.64
CA TYR A 105 -15.99 -7.14 2.35
C TYR A 105 -15.33 -6.18 1.35
N GLU A 106 -15.83 -4.95 1.21
CA GLU A 106 -15.26 -3.90 0.37
C GLU A 106 -13.80 -3.62 0.72
N ALA A 107 -13.49 -3.46 2.01
CA ALA A 107 -12.12 -3.22 2.48
C ALA A 107 -11.18 -4.39 2.14
N CYS A 108 -11.61 -5.62 2.43
CA CYS A 108 -10.83 -6.83 2.14
C CYS A 108 -10.61 -7.04 0.65
N LEU A 109 -11.65 -6.84 -0.16
CA LEU A 109 -11.55 -7.00 -1.60
C LEU A 109 -10.66 -5.93 -2.20
N ARG A 110 -10.87 -4.65 -1.86
CA ARG A 110 -10.04 -3.54 -2.34
C ARG A 110 -8.58 -3.78 -2.01
N TYR A 111 -8.27 -4.13 -0.77
CA TYR A 111 -6.90 -4.41 -0.36
C TYR A 111 -6.32 -5.61 -1.11
N THR A 112 -7.09 -6.70 -1.24
CA THR A 112 -6.67 -7.91 -1.94
C THR A 112 -6.38 -7.65 -3.42
N MET A 113 -7.26 -6.92 -4.11
CA MET A 113 -7.07 -6.54 -5.51
C MET A 113 -5.76 -5.77 -5.69
N ILE A 114 -5.56 -4.70 -4.91
CA ILE A 114 -4.35 -3.86 -4.97
C ILE A 114 -3.10 -4.68 -4.64
N ALA A 115 -3.17 -5.55 -3.63
CA ALA A 115 -2.06 -6.42 -3.25
C ALA A 115 -1.66 -7.35 -4.40
N ARG A 116 -2.64 -7.99 -5.06
CA ARG A 116 -2.42 -9.02 -6.09
C ARG A 116 -1.90 -8.47 -7.43
N ILE A 117 -2.33 -7.28 -7.84
CA ILE A 117 -1.89 -6.68 -9.12
C ILE A 117 -0.51 -6.03 -9.05
N ALA A 118 0.04 -5.92 -7.85
CA ALA A 118 1.36 -5.37 -7.66
C ALA A 118 2.43 -6.48 -7.72
N PRO A 119 3.67 -6.16 -8.14
CA PRO A 119 4.22 -4.83 -8.35
C PRO A 119 4.01 -4.28 -9.78
N LEU A 120 3.14 -4.89 -10.59
CA LEU A 120 2.86 -4.38 -11.94
C LEU A 120 2.01 -3.11 -11.90
N TRP A 121 1.12 -3.00 -10.92
CA TRP A 121 0.35 -1.79 -10.61
C TRP A 121 0.58 -1.40 -9.15
N ASN A 122 1.16 -0.22 -8.93
CA ASN A 122 1.61 0.21 -7.61
C ASN A 122 0.76 1.35 -7.09
N GLN A 123 0.22 1.20 -5.88
CA GLN A 123 -0.58 2.24 -5.27
C GLN A 123 0.27 3.49 -4.97
N MET A 124 -0.19 4.65 -5.40
CA MET A 124 0.38 5.96 -5.10
C MET A 124 -0.79 6.93 -4.88
N ALA A 125 -0.94 7.39 -3.63
CA ALA A 125 -2.14 8.06 -3.15
C ALA A 125 -3.43 7.28 -3.55
N SER A 126 -4.31 7.90 -4.33
CA SER A 126 -5.55 7.33 -4.86
C SER A 126 -5.37 6.58 -6.18
N PHE A 127 -4.18 6.56 -6.76
CA PHE A 127 -3.90 5.99 -8.07
C PHE A 127 -3.17 4.65 -7.97
N LEU A 128 -3.33 3.81 -8.98
CA LEU A 128 -2.52 2.64 -9.26
C LEU A 128 -1.68 2.97 -10.49
N VAL A 129 -0.37 3.10 -10.33
CA VAL A 129 0.56 3.46 -11.41
C VAL A 129 1.17 2.21 -12.01
N CYS A 130 1.18 2.12 -13.32
CA CYS A 130 1.72 0.98 -14.04
C CYS A 130 3.26 0.96 -14.01
N GLY A 131 3.83 -0.23 -13.84
CA GLY A 131 5.26 -0.51 -13.97
C GLY A 131 5.98 -0.73 -12.63
N ARG A 132 6.85 -1.75 -12.58
CA ARG A 132 7.65 -2.08 -11.39
C ARG A 132 8.63 -0.98 -11.01
N ASN A 133 9.16 -0.27 -12.02
CA ASN A 133 10.17 0.76 -11.89
C ASN A 133 9.58 2.16 -12.15
N PHE A 134 8.29 2.36 -11.87
CA PHE A 134 7.56 3.59 -12.22
C PHE A 134 8.23 4.87 -11.66
N LEU A 135 8.94 4.77 -10.54
CA LEU A 135 9.69 5.90 -9.95
C LEU A 135 10.94 6.32 -10.75
N LEU A 136 11.45 5.45 -11.62
CA LEU A 136 12.63 5.72 -12.44
C LEU A 136 12.26 6.24 -13.84
N GLN A 137 10.97 6.21 -14.18
CA GLN A 137 10.49 6.61 -15.49
C GLN A 137 10.39 8.13 -15.57
N ARG A 138 10.86 8.69 -16.69
CA ARG A 138 10.77 10.12 -16.99
C ARG A 138 9.61 10.46 -17.92
N GLU A 139 8.96 9.47 -18.51
CA GLU A 139 7.81 9.68 -19.40
C GLU A 139 6.50 9.70 -18.61
N PRO A 140 5.41 10.27 -19.17
CA PRO A 140 4.07 10.13 -18.59
C PRO A 140 3.68 8.65 -18.44
N LEU A 141 3.24 8.29 -17.23
CA LEU A 141 2.92 6.92 -16.87
C LEU A 141 1.43 6.65 -16.96
N LEU A 142 1.07 5.45 -17.39
CA LEU A 142 -0.29 4.96 -17.26
C LEU A 142 -0.64 4.77 -15.78
N ALA A 143 -1.80 5.28 -15.39
CA ALA A 143 -2.35 5.11 -14.06
C ALA A 143 -3.85 4.87 -14.13
N VAL A 144 -4.41 4.29 -13.08
CA VAL A 144 -5.85 4.20 -12.90
C VAL A 144 -6.24 4.61 -11.49
N ALA A 145 -7.34 5.34 -11.35
CA ALA A 145 -8.03 5.40 -10.06
C ALA A 145 -9.00 4.22 -10.00
N LEU A 146 -9.05 3.54 -8.86
CA LEU A 146 -9.90 2.38 -8.65
C LEU A 146 -10.74 2.59 -7.40
N ASP A 147 -12.04 2.32 -7.51
CA ASP A 147 -12.95 2.30 -6.39
C ASP A 147 -13.80 1.03 -6.40
N VAL A 148 -14.10 0.54 -5.21
CA VAL A 148 -14.88 -0.69 -4.98
C VAL A 148 -15.95 -0.34 -3.97
N PHE A 149 -17.20 -0.48 -4.36
CA PHE A 149 -18.34 -0.14 -3.51
C PHE A 149 -19.54 -1.06 -3.81
N MET A 150 -20.40 -1.22 -2.82
CA MET A 150 -21.60 -2.04 -2.88
C MET A 150 -22.83 -1.17 -3.09
N ILE A 151 -23.65 -1.51 -4.09
CA ILE A 151 -24.98 -0.91 -4.30
C ILE A 151 -26.01 -2.02 -4.17
N GLY A 152 -26.83 -1.98 -3.12
CA GLY A 152 -27.81 -3.04 -2.88
C GLY A 152 -27.15 -4.40 -2.67
N LYS A 153 -27.44 -5.36 -3.56
CA LYS A 153 -26.84 -6.71 -3.61
C LYS A 153 -25.73 -6.85 -4.66
N GLU A 154 -25.41 -5.78 -5.38
CA GLU A 154 -24.39 -5.78 -6.43
C GLU A 154 -23.10 -5.13 -5.93
N MET A 155 -21.97 -5.66 -6.41
CA MET A 155 -20.68 -5.01 -6.27
C MET A 155 -20.37 -4.27 -7.57
N SER A 156 -19.92 -3.04 -7.39
CA SER A 156 -19.45 -2.17 -8.44
C SER A 156 -17.95 -1.92 -8.28
N ILE A 157 -17.20 -2.13 -9.35
CA ILE A 157 -15.81 -1.70 -9.46
C ILE A 157 -15.76 -0.59 -10.50
N ALA A 158 -15.39 0.60 -10.06
CA ALA A 158 -15.22 1.76 -10.92
C ALA A 158 -13.74 2.00 -11.19
N ILE A 159 -13.39 2.16 -12.46
CA ILE A 159 -12.02 2.39 -12.91
C ILE A 159 -12.00 3.64 -13.79
N TRP A 160 -11.10 4.57 -13.45
CA TRP A 160 -10.85 5.78 -14.23
C TRP A 160 -9.41 5.77 -14.75
N PRO A 161 -9.21 5.77 -16.09
CA PRO A 161 -7.87 5.87 -16.66
C PRO A 161 -7.29 7.27 -16.45
N HIS A 162 -6.00 7.32 -16.16
CA HIS A 162 -5.22 8.53 -15.96
C HIS A 162 -3.84 8.39 -16.59
N ARG A 163 -3.23 9.53 -16.91
CA ARG A 163 -1.79 9.63 -17.13
C ARG A 163 -1.18 10.49 -16.03
N ILE A 164 -0.15 9.99 -15.38
CA ILE A 164 0.55 10.72 -14.32
C ILE A 164 1.97 10.98 -14.79
N HIS A 165 2.36 12.24 -14.77
CA HIS A 165 3.74 12.64 -14.99
C HIS A 165 4.37 13.05 -13.65
N MET A 166 5.36 12.26 -13.24
CA MET A 166 6.17 12.52 -12.06
C MET A 166 7.45 13.20 -12.50
N TYR A 167 7.51 14.51 -12.28
CA TYR A 167 8.78 15.23 -12.28
C TYR A 167 9.56 14.72 -11.06
N GLY A 168 10.59 13.91 -11.31
CA GLY A 168 11.63 13.72 -10.30
C GLY A 168 12.15 15.10 -9.89
N VAL A 169 12.60 15.24 -8.65
CA VAL A 169 13.22 16.50 -8.20
C VAL A 169 14.72 16.26 -8.18
N PRO A 170 15.47 16.64 -9.24
CA PRO A 170 16.91 16.61 -9.22
C PRO A 170 17.44 17.36 -8.01
N LEU A 171 18.59 16.94 -7.50
CA LEU A 171 19.21 17.62 -6.37
C LEU A 171 19.60 19.07 -6.73
N GLN A 172 19.93 19.31 -8.00
CA GLN A 172 20.20 20.61 -8.58
C GLN A 172 18.96 21.53 -8.59
N ASP A 173 17.75 20.97 -8.68
CA ASP A 173 16.51 21.77 -8.63
C ASP A 173 16.10 22.10 -7.19
N LEU A 174 16.61 21.33 -6.22
CA LEU A 174 16.41 21.56 -4.79
C LEU A 174 17.40 22.58 -4.22
N LEU A 175 18.61 22.62 -4.77
CA LEU A 175 19.73 23.39 -4.26
C LEU A 175 20.11 24.44 -5.28
N GLU A 176 20.18 25.71 -4.87
CA GLU A 176 20.72 26.80 -5.71
C GLU A 176 22.25 26.74 -5.83
N GLU A 177 22.86 25.65 -5.35
CA GLU A 177 24.29 25.42 -5.25
C GLU A 177 24.83 24.71 -6.50
N LYS A 178 26.07 25.03 -6.88
CA LYS A 178 26.76 24.35 -7.99
C LYS A 178 26.97 22.86 -7.69
N GLU A 179 26.86 21.99 -8.70
CA GLU A 179 27.03 20.53 -8.58
C GLU A 179 28.33 20.11 -7.84
N GLU A 180 29.41 20.86 -8.04
CA GLU A 180 30.69 20.64 -7.39
C GLU A 180 30.59 20.75 -5.86
N MET A 181 29.86 21.75 -5.36
CA MET A 181 29.64 21.93 -3.92
C MET A 181 28.69 20.89 -3.35
N ILE A 182 27.69 20.49 -4.14
CA ILE A 182 26.79 19.38 -3.81
C ILE A 182 27.60 18.10 -3.59
N ASN A 183 28.65 17.87 -4.38
CA ASN A 183 29.49 16.69 -4.30
C ASN A 183 30.44 16.68 -3.08
N ILE A 184 30.80 17.84 -2.56
CA ILE A 184 31.77 17.96 -1.45
C ILE A 184 31.06 17.97 -0.08
N LEU A 185 29.93 18.66 0.04
CA LEU A 185 29.28 18.88 1.34
C LEU A 185 28.54 17.62 1.84
N PRO A 186 28.71 17.25 3.13
CA PRO A 186 28.01 16.11 3.72
C PRO A 186 26.52 16.41 3.98
N GLU A 187 26.19 17.68 4.20
CA GLU A 187 24.83 18.18 4.41
C GLU A 187 24.72 19.61 3.86
N ILE A 188 23.57 19.92 3.26
CA ILE A 188 23.26 21.22 2.65
C ILE A 188 21.89 21.64 3.16
N ILE A 189 21.82 22.84 3.73
CA ILE A 189 20.58 23.45 4.20
C ILE A 189 19.89 24.08 2.99
N VAL A 190 18.59 23.82 2.81
CA VAL A 190 17.81 24.40 1.72
C VAL A 190 17.25 25.73 2.17
N ASN A 191 17.84 26.83 1.68
CA ASN A 191 17.32 28.18 1.93
C ASN A 191 15.90 28.30 1.35
N GLU A 192 14.99 28.90 2.12
CA GLU A 192 13.56 29.11 1.81
C GLU A 192 12.68 27.85 1.64
N GLY A 193 13.28 26.66 1.75
CA GLY A 193 12.60 25.36 1.81
C GLY A 193 11.65 25.08 0.63
N ARG A 194 12.12 24.26 -0.32
CA ARG A 194 11.34 23.87 -1.50
C ARG A 194 10.22 22.89 -1.15
N TRP A 195 9.05 23.07 -1.73
CA TRP A 195 7.91 22.16 -1.56
C TRP A 195 8.00 20.97 -2.51
N VAL A 196 7.88 19.76 -1.96
CA VAL A 196 7.89 18.49 -2.71
C VAL A 196 6.70 17.62 -2.32
N HIS A 197 6.37 16.64 -3.18
CA HIS A 197 5.36 15.63 -2.87
C HIS A 197 6.03 14.36 -2.32
N VAL A 198 5.59 13.91 -1.14
CA VAL A 198 6.18 12.76 -0.45
C VAL A 198 5.42 11.48 -0.76
N LEU A 199 6.12 10.51 -1.34
CA LEU A 199 5.57 9.20 -1.64
C LEU A 199 5.32 8.36 -0.37
N PRO A 200 4.30 7.49 -0.38
CA PRO A 200 3.35 7.28 -1.49
C PRO A 200 2.20 8.31 -1.49
N SER A 201 2.08 9.09 -0.41
CA SER A 201 0.84 9.78 -0.06
C SER A 201 0.59 11.01 -0.92
N LEU A 202 1.65 11.47 -1.58
CA LEU A 202 1.71 12.71 -2.34
C LEU A 202 1.36 13.94 -1.49
N LYS A 203 1.43 13.83 -0.16
CA LYS A 203 1.36 14.99 0.73
C LYS A 203 2.51 15.93 0.44
N LYS A 204 2.22 17.23 0.47
CA LYS A 204 3.24 18.26 0.33
C LYS A 204 4.08 18.30 1.61
N ALA A 205 5.40 18.42 1.45
CA ALA A 205 6.33 18.67 2.53
C ALA A 205 7.39 19.67 2.06
N GLN A 206 7.95 20.41 3.01
CA GLN A 206 9.05 21.32 2.75
C GLN A 206 10.38 20.57 2.96
N VAL A 207 11.31 20.70 2.01
CA VAL A 207 12.67 20.18 2.16
C VAL A 207 13.47 21.17 3.00
N LEU A 208 13.98 20.70 4.14
CA LEU A 208 14.76 21.53 5.07
C LEU A 208 16.27 21.38 4.85
N SER A 209 16.74 20.15 4.65
CA SER A 209 18.13 19.86 4.33
C SER A 209 18.25 18.60 3.49
N VAL A 210 19.38 18.48 2.79
CA VAL A 210 19.79 17.27 2.09
C VAL A 210 21.11 16.79 2.69
N SER A 211 21.16 15.52 3.11
CA SER A 211 22.38 14.91 3.65
C SER A 211 22.73 13.62 2.93
N LYS A 212 24.04 13.40 2.73
CA LYS A 212 24.63 12.15 2.21
C LYS A 212 24.83 11.10 3.28
N ARG A 213 24.63 11.47 4.54
CA ARG A 213 24.77 10.59 5.69
C ARG A 213 23.43 10.48 6.37
N ILE A 214 23.16 9.31 6.93
CA ILE A 214 21.98 9.17 7.78
C ILE A 214 22.26 9.93 9.08
N PRO A 215 21.35 10.83 9.51
CA PRO A 215 21.53 11.59 10.74
C PRO A 215 21.76 10.67 11.94
N LYS A 216 22.65 11.05 12.86
CA LYS A 216 22.97 10.24 14.05
C LYS A 216 21.74 9.94 14.92
N HIS A 217 20.77 10.84 14.93
CA HIS A 217 19.49 10.69 15.66
C HIS A 217 18.41 9.98 14.84
N CYS A 218 18.73 9.45 13.65
CA CYS A 218 17.77 8.71 12.85
C CYS A 218 17.48 7.35 13.47
N ARG A 219 16.20 6.94 13.47
CA ARG A 219 15.77 5.59 13.86
C ARG A 219 16.33 4.46 12.98
N PHE A 220 16.90 4.79 11.83
CA PHE A 220 17.51 3.84 10.91
C PHE A 220 19.02 3.94 10.99
N LEU A 221 19.69 2.79 11.13
CA LEU A 221 21.15 2.73 11.21
C LEU A 221 21.81 2.62 9.83
N SER A 222 21.04 2.38 8.77
CA SER A 222 21.54 2.24 7.41
C SER A 222 20.48 2.46 6.34
N TYR A 223 20.90 2.79 5.12
CA TYR A 223 20.00 2.90 3.97
C TYR A 223 19.29 1.58 3.66
N LYS A 224 19.91 0.44 3.99
CA LYS A 224 19.29 -0.89 3.89
C LYS A 224 18.08 -1.01 4.83
N GLN A 225 18.19 -0.51 6.06
CA GLN A 225 17.07 -0.49 7.01
C GLN A 225 15.96 0.45 6.56
N LEU A 226 16.33 1.64 6.06
CA LEU A 226 15.38 2.61 5.50
C LEU A 226 14.62 2.00 4.30
N LYS A 227 15.33 1.38 3.36
CA LYS A 227 14.74 0.69 2.20
C LYS A 227 13.78 -0.43 2.62
N ARG A 228 14.18 -1.27 3.57
CA ARG A 228 13.32 -2.34 4.13
C ARG A 228 12.07 -1.76 4.79
N HIS A 229 12.22 -0.65 5.49
CA HIS A 229 11.10 0.05 6.10
C HIS A 229 10.09 0.52 5.04
N TRP A 230 10.54 1.23 3.99
CA TRP A 230 9.66 1.70 2.92
C TRP A 230 9.01 0.58 2.12
N LYS A 231 9.66 -0.57 1.92
CA LYS A 231 9.01 -1.75 1.29
C LYS A 231 7.82 -2.28 2.08
N ASN A 232 7.82 -2.08 3.41
CA ASN A 232 6.87 -2.70 4.33
C ASN A 232 5.92 -1.70 5.01
N ASN A 233 6.12 -0.38 4.87
CA ASN A 233 5.33 0.63 5.57
C ASN A 233 4.16 1.21 4.77
N VAL A 234 4.01 0.78 3.53
CA VAL A 234 3.30 1.58 2.57
C VAL A 234 2.21 0.74 1.92
N ARG A 235 0.99 1.27 1.87
CA ARG A 235 -0.07 0.76 0.99
C ARG A 235 0.40 0.68 -0.48
N ALA A 236 1.47 1.41 -0.81
CA ALA A 236 2.24 1.30 -2.03
C ALA A 236 3.22 0.14 -1.99
N LEU A 237 3.09 -0.73 -2.98
CA LEU A 237 4.07 -1.74 -3.33
C LEU A 237 5.27 -1.12 -4.05
N ILE A 238 6.01 -0.25 -3.37
CA ILE A 238 7.18 0.33 -4.01
C ILE A 238 8.32 -0.70 -3.97
N ASN A 239 8.57 -1.34 -5.11
CA ASN A 239 9.84 -2.01 -5.34
C ASN A 239 10.93 -0.96 -5.55
N LEU A 240 11.46 -0.42 -4.45
CA LEU A 240 12.76 0.27 -4.45
C LEU A 240 13.91 -0.73 -4.59
#